data_AF-A0A5K0ZY21-F1
#
_entry.id   AF-A0A5K0ZY21-F1
#
_cell.length_a   1.000
_cell.length_b   1.000
_cell.length_c   1.000
_cell.angle_alpha   90.00
_cell.angle_beta   90.00
_cell.angle_gamma   90.00
#
_symmetry.space_group_name_H-M   'P 1'
#
loop_
_entity.id
_entity.type
_entity.pdbx_description
1 polymer ?
#
loop_
_entity_poly.entity_id
_entity_poly.type
_entity_poly.pdbx_seq_one_letter_code
_entity_poly.pdbx_strand_id
1 'polypeptide(L)' 'VTKREDAPESQWSHWNWRSEGDLMLNGAFFTPSGGGASSSYAKAYSLSARPSSLVGTITTYAGALNCRKGSRC' A
#
# COMPACT_ATOMS: atom_id res chain seq x y z
N VAL A 1 3.15 -10.29 -3.63
CA VAL A 1 3.01 -8.94 -3.02
C VAL A 1 3.89 -8.80 -1.79
N THR A 2 3.85 -9.76 -0.87
CA THR A 2 4.68 -9.77 0.35
C THR A 2 5.94 -10.61 0.20
N LYS A 3 7.04 -10.18 0.84
CA LYS A 3 8.28 -10.96 1.04
C LYS A 3 8.85 -10.62 2.42
N ARG A 4 9.25 -11.63 3.21
CA ARG A 4 9.90 -11.43 4.52
C ARG A 4 11.36 -11.90 4.39
N GLU A 5 12.29 -11.00 4.63
CA GLU A 5 13.73 -11.28 4.53
C GLU A 5 14.30 -11.49 5.94
N ASP A 6 15.26 -12.41 6.06
CA ASP A 6 16.10 -12.60 7.26
C ASP A 6 15.32 -12.79 8.59
N ALA A 7 14.08 -13.27 8.52
CA ALA A 7 13.23 -13.49 9.68
C ALA A 7 12.56 -14.87 9.63
N PRO A 8 12.71 -15.72 10.67
CA PRO A 8 11.96 -16.96 10.77
C PRO A 8 10.47 -16.68 11.02
N GLU A 9 9.62 -17.66 10.71
CA GLU A 9 8.16 -17.54 10.88
C GLU A 9 7.74 -17.23 12.32
N SER A 10 8.44 -17.79 13.31
CA SER A 10 8.22 -17.48 14.73
C SER A 10 8.38 -15.99 15.05
N GLN A 11 9.12 -15.24 14.24
CA GLN A 11 9.26 -13.79 14.38
C GLN A 11 8.24 -13.04 13.50
N TRP A 12 8.24 -13.27 12.18
CA TRP A 12 7.42 -12.44 11.29
C TRP A 12 5.93 -12.66 11.46
N SER A 13 5.50 -13.82 11.95
CA SER A 13 4.08 -14.11 12.22
C SER A 13 3.46 -13.14 13.23
N HIS A 14 4.27 -12.52 14.08
CA HIS A 14 3.85 -11.50 15.04
C HIS A 14 3.82 -10.08 14.45
N TRP A 15 4.35 -9.86 13.25
CA TRP A 15 4.34 -8.55 12.60
C TRP A 15 2.95 -8.25 12.06
N ASN A 16 2.43 -7.05 12.33
CA ASN A 16 1.13 -6.61 11.82
C ASN A 16 1.22 -6.19 10.34
N TRP A 17 1.14 -7.17 9.44
CA TRP A 17 1.07 -6.95 8.00
C TRP A 17 -0.35 -7.19 7.51
N ARG A 18 -0.97 -6.16 6.94
CA ARG A 18 -2.39 -6.15 6.59
C ARG A 18 -2.61 -5.66 5.16
N SER A 19 -3.66 -6.17 4.54
CA SER A 19 -4.17 -5.74 3.24
C SER A 19 -5.69 -5.67 3.35
N GLU A 20 -6.28 -4.53 2.98
CA GLU A 20 -7.71 -4.23 3.13
C GLU A 20 -8.12 -3.31 1.97
N GLY A 21 -9.07 -3.74 1.14
CA GLY A 21 -9.50 -2.98 -0.06
C GLY A 21 -8.56 -3.04 -1.27
N ASP A 22 -7.45 -3.78 -1.17
CA ASP A 22 -6.52 -3.97 -2.28
C ASP A 22 -7.10 -4.87 -3.38
N LEU A 23 -6.84 -4.52 -4.63
CA LEU A 23 -7.22 -5.32 -5.79
C LEU A 23 -6.06 -6.24 -6.20
N MET A 24 -6.29 -7.54 -6.14
CA MET A 24 -5.33 -8.56 -6.56
C MET A 24 -5.75 -9.15 -7.92
N LEU A 25 -4.89 -9.02 -8.93
CA LEU A 25 -5.12 -9.52 -10.29
C LEU A 25 -4.06 -10.58 -10.65
N ASN A 26 -4.38 -11.45 -11.62
CA ASN A 26 -3.43 -12.41 -12.19
C ASN A 26 -2.75 -13.33 -11.15
N GLY A 27 -3.49 -13.76 -10.12
CA GLY A 27 -2.97 -14.63 -9.08
C GLY A 27 -2.08 -13.93 -8.04
N ALA A 28 -2.03 -12.60 -8.02
CA ALA A 28 -1.41 -11.86 -6.93
C ALA A 28 -2.10 -12.21 -5.59
N PHE A 29 -1.31 -12.30 -4.52
CA PHE A 29 -1.83 -12.53 -3.17
C PHE A 29 -0.95 -11.83 -2.13
N PHE A 30 -1.56 -11.56 -0.99
CA PHE A 30 -0.94 -11.00 0.20
C PHE A 30 -1.03 -12.02 1.33
N THR A 31 0.08 -12.26 2.04
CA THR A 31 0.09 -13.13 3.21
C THR A 31 0.01 -12.27 4.47
N PRO A 32 -1.13 -12.21 5.19
CA PRO A 32 -1.25 -11.43 6.41
C PRO A 32 -0.53 -12.07 7.60
N SER A 33 -0.28 -11.28 8.63
CA SER A 33 0.28 -11.73 9.92
C SER A 33 -0.08 -10.75 11.05
N GLY A 34 0.14 -11.18 12.30
CA GLY A 34 -0.13 -10.39 13.49
C GLY A 34 -1.59 -10.43 13.96
N GLY A 35 -1.90 -9.60 14.95
CA GLY A 35 -3.16 -9.63 15.70
C GLY A 35 -4.31 -8.78 15.13
N GLY A 36 -4.15 -8.21 13.94
CA GLY A 36 -5.15 -7.32 13.33
C GLY A 36 -4.99 -5.82 13.68
N ALA A 37 -6.01 -5.02 13.41
CA ALA A 37 -5.96 -3.56 13.53
C ALA A 37 -6.12 -3.07 14.98
N SER A 38 -5.25 -2.17 15.44
CA SER A 38 -5.61 -1.25 16.54
C SER A 38 -6.46 -0.10 15.98
N SER A 39 -7.49 0.32 16.71
CA SER A 39 -8.35 1.46 16.36
C SER A 39 -7.60 2.81 16.28
N SER A 40 -6.34 2.85 16.75
CA SER A 40 -5.47 4.03 16.75
C SER A 40 -5.19 4.58 15.35
N TYR A 41 -5.06 3.72 14.32
CA TYR A 41 -4.68 4.15 12.97
C TYR A 41 -5.81 4.88 12.22
N ALA A 42 -7.07 4.56 12.53
CA ALA A 42 -8.22 5.21 11.92
C ALA A 42 -8.33 6.70 12.29
N LYS A 43 -7.77 7.12 13.44
CA LYS A 43 -7.78 8.51 13.90
C LYS A 43 -6.74 9.40 13.22
N ALA A 44 -5.79 8.83 12.47
CA ALA A 44 -4.68 9.59 11.86
C ALA A 44 -5.02 10.19 10.48
N TYR A 45 -6.20 9.88 9.91
CA TYR A 45 -6.58 10.30 8.57
C TYR A 45 -7.88 11.13 8.60
N SER A 46 -7.90 12.24 7.86
CA SER A 46 -9.09 13.10 7.72
C SER A 46 -10.14 12.54 6.75
N LEU A 47 -9.80 11.50 5.99
CA LEU A 47 -10.64 10.86 4.97
C LEU A 47 -10.49 9.34 5.03
N SER A 48 -11.53 8.63 4.61
CA SER A 48 -11.47 7.18 4.42
C SER A 48 -10.56 6.81 3.25
N ALA A 49 -10.05 5.57 3.27
CA ALA A 49 -9.32 5.01 2.15
C ALA A 49 -10.20 4.98 0.88
N ARG A 50 -9.62 5.36 -0.26
CA ARG A 50 -10.29 5.33 -1.56
C ARG A 50 -10.21 3.92 -2.17
N PRO A 51 -11.18 3.52 -3.01
CA PRO A 51 -11.17 2.19 -3.63
C PRO A 51 -9.99 2.03 -4.59
N SER A 52 -9.45 0.80 -4.65
CA SER A 52 -8.33 0.41 -5.51
C SER A 52 -8.59 0.63 -7.01
N SER A 53 -9.86 0.68 -7.44
CA SER A 53 -10.23 1.03 -8.83
C SER A 53 -9.77 2.42 -9.27
N LEU A 54 -9.51 3.34 -8.33
CA LEU A 54 -9.02 4.68 -8.65
C LEU A 54 -7.50 4.76 -8.78
N VAL A 55 -6.77 3.72 -8.40
CA VAL A 55 -5.29 3.71 -8.39
C VAL A 55 -4.74 4.12 -9.76
N GLY A 56 -5.26 3.54 -10.84
CA GLY A 56 -4.84 3.88 -12.20
C GLY A 56 -4.92 5.38 -12.49
N THR A 57 -6.07 6.01 -12.19
CA THR A 57 -6.29 7.44 -12.42
C THR A 57 -5.42 8.34 -11.55
N ILE A 58 -5.26 8.02 -10.27
CA ILE A 58 -4.50 8.88 -9.33
C ILE A 58 -2.99 8.78 -9.55
N THR A 59 -2.49 7.69 -10.17
CA THR A 59 -1.07 7.52 -10.48
C THR A 59 -0.70 7.90 -11.91
N THR A 60 -1.65 8.33 -12.76
CA THR A 60 -1.40 8.66 -14.18
C THR A 60 -0.26 9.66 -14.38
N TYR A 61 -0.08 10.61 -13.46
CA TYR A 61 0.95 11.65 -13.52
C TYR A 61 2.08 11.43 -12.50
N ALA A 62 2.24 10.21 -11.99
CA ALA A 62 3.34 9.89 -11.07
C ALA A 62 4.70 9.95 -11.79
N GLY A 63 5.74 10.41 -11.07
CA GLY A 63 7.09 10.53 -11.59
C GLY A 63 7.54 11.99 -11.77
N ALA A 64 8.72 12.16 -12.35
CA ALA A 64 9.24 13.50 -12.64
C ALA A 64 8.40 14.18 -13.73
N LEU A 65 8.13 15.47 -13.57
CA LEU A 65 7.54 16.28 -14.63
C LEU A 65 8.52 16.36 -15.81
N ASN A 66 7.97 16.35 -17.03
CA ASN A 66 8.75 16.54 -18.26
C ASN A 66 9.11 18.02 -18.47
N CYS A 67 9.87 18.56 -17.53
CA CYS A 67 10.33 19.94 -17.50
C CYS A 67 11.39 20.21 -18.58
N ARG A 68 11.28 21.36 -19.26
CA ARG A 68 12.32 21.86 -20.18
C ARG A 68 12.83 23.21 -19.69
N LYS A 69 14.14 23.42 -19.84
CA LYS A 69 14.78 24.70 -19.49
C LYS A 69 14.12 25.83 -20.27
N GLY A 70 13.64 26.85 -19.55
CA GLY A 70 12.95 28.01 -20.15
C GLY A 70 11.45 27.83 -20.37
N SER A 71 10.83 26.74 -19.90
CA SER A 71 9.38 26.53 -19.95
C SER A 71 8.83 26.25 -18.56
N ARG A 72 7.55 26.58 -18.33
CA ARG A 72 6.88 26.20 -17.08
C ARG A 72 6.66 24.69 -17.05
N CYS A 73 6.86 24.14 -15.87
CA CYS A 73 6.20 22.95 -15.38
C CYS A 73 5.11 23.46 -14.41
#